data_AF-A0A521K259-F1
#
_entry.id   AF-A0A521K259-F1
#
_cell.length_a   1.000
_cell.length_b   1.000
_cell.length_c   1.000
_cell.angle_alpha   90.00
_cell.angle_beta   90.00
_cell.angle_gamma   90.00
#
_symmetry.space_group_name_H-M   'P 1'
#
loop_
_entity.id
_entity.type
_entity.pdbx_description
1 polymer ?
#
loop_
_entity_poly.entity_id
_entity_poly.type
_entity_poly.pdbx_seq_one_letter_code
_entity_poly.pdbx_strand_id
1 'polypeptide(L)'
;MKSDRQLRAQSLAKRFKETGRKPVVLEFAGVPKAGKTTTLGQIQAFLKRCGFRVSVVVERASVCPIRDKKHANFNIWTTCTTLSKLLENTQSPPRPDDPDVLILDRGLFDSLCWLTMMVRLSRLRREDLRAINSFLRLDEWKKKISAVFVMVASPKDSLMRERGYLPVTGAAGSIMNPEVLDQVLKTTRDMAKRLQSEFRINIIDTSSKKLRDNAQATAEHVADIALDVIEEQLREDILCIPKVKIASAFSRKVCLKTLETSKVLKCFQEFGRFQPREEVEKDANLVQAIPVVIVRNRTGDILQLRRREASYTNPLHEKLVIWAGGHVRSEDGTSKEAILRCAVREIQEELCLSIEPDKLKLLGSVYVRKGERTSKHAAIVYEWRADTDDVAVALSNAEFFERRGNSLSGRFVSVNNLVRDISGGKVEEVWSQEIVREFIVSDPSAFPLRLFE
;
A
#
# COMPACT_ATOMS: atom_id res chain seq x y z
N MET A 1 31.56 -17.96 7.55
CA MET A 1 30.25 -18.56 7.20
C MET A 1 29.20 -17.46 7.30
N LYS A 2 28.24 -17.35 6.36
CA LYS A 2 27.17 -16.35 6.43
C LYS A 2 26.19 -16.74 7.55
N SER A 3 25.65 -15.77 8.28
CA SER A 3 24.60 -16.05 9.28
C SER A 3 23.25 -16.33 8.61
N ASP A 4 22.35 -17.03 9.30
CA ASP A 4 20.99 -17.29 8.80
C ASP A 4 20.25 -15.99 8.47
N ARG A 5 20.43 -14.95 9.29
CA ARG A 5 19.87 -13.61 9.06
C ARG A 5 20.38 -12.99 7.76
N GLN A 6 21.68 -13.14 7.47
CA GLN A 6 22.26 -12.65 6.22
C GLN A 6 21.72 -13.44 5.02
N LEU A 7 21.61 -14.77 5.12
CA LEU A 7 21.05 -15.60 4.05
C LEU A 7 19.58 -15.25 3.78
N ARG A 8 18.78 -15.07 4.84
CA ARG A 8 17.38 -14.63 4.76
C ARG A 8 17.27 -13.27 4.07
N ALA A 9 18.05 -12.28 4.51
CA ALA A 9 18.04 -10.94 3.92
C ALA A 9 18.46 -10.92 2.44
N GLN A 10 19.48 -11.69 2.06
CA GLN A 10 19.91 -11.80 0.66
C GLN A 10 18.85 -12.47 -0.22
N SER A 11 18.17 -13.50 0.29
CA SER A 11 17.04 -14.13 -0.40
C SER A 11 15.89 -13.15 -0.62
N LEU A 12 15.49 -12.42 0.42
CA LEU A 12 14.44 -11.40 0.33
C LEU A 12 14.82 -10.26 -0.62
N ALA A 13 16.08 -9.80 -0.63
CA ALA A 13 16.54 -8.77 -1.55
C ALA A 13 16.43 -9.21 -3.03
N LYS A 14 16.72 -10.48 -3.31
CA LYS A 14 16.54 -11.06 -4.66
C LYS A 14 15.06 -11.10 -5.04
N ARG A 15 14.21 -11.66 -4.16
CA ARG A 15 12.75 -11.73 -4.38
C ARG A 15 12.13 -10.35 -4.57
N PHE A 16 12.60 -9.34 -3.83
CA PHE A 16 12.12 -7.96 -3.94
C PHE A 16 12.36 -7.37 -5.33
N LYS A 17 13.49 -7.66 -5.97
CA LYS A 17 13.77 -7.18 -7.34
C LYS A 17 12.85 -7.82 -8.38
N GLU A 18 12.37 -9.02 -8.11
CA GLU A 18 11.51 -9.78 -9.03
C GLU A 18 10.02 -9.46 -8.84
N THR A 19 9.59 -9.24 -7.59
CA THR A 19 8.17 -9.20 -7.20
C THR A 19 7.78 -8.01 -6.32
N GLY A 20 8.73 -7.15 -5.94
CA GLY A 20 8.49 -5.99 -5.09
C GLY A 20 7.60 -4.96 -5.80
N ARG A 21 6.46 -4.64 -5.18
CA ARG A 21 5.43 -3.73 -5.75
C ARG A 21 5.60 -2.27 -5.32
N LYS A 22 6.06 -2.06 -4.10
CA LYS A 22 6.24 -0.74 -3.48
C LYS A 22 7.37 -0.78 -2.44
N PRO A 23 8.05 0.35 -2.16
CA PRO A 23 9.07 0.42 -1.13
C PRO A 23 8.57 -0.05 0.24
N VAL A 24 9.46 -0.65 1.03
CA VAL A 24 9.20 -0.94 2.45
C VAL A 24 9.64 0.26 3.26
N VAL A 25 8.70 0.92 3.95
CA VAL A 25 9.00 2.13 4.72
C VAL A 25 9.07 1.79 6.21
N LEU A 26 10.24 2.00 6.80
CA LEU A 26 10.55 1.71 8.20
C LEU A 26 10.76 3.01 8.96
N GLU A 27 9.82 3.39 9.82
CA GLU A 27 9.96 4.58 10.65
C GLU A 27 10.64 4.25 11.98
N PHE A 28 11.70 4.99 12.33
CA PHE A 28 12.31 4.95 13.66
C PHE A 28 11.82 6.14 14.48
N ALA A 29 11.02 5.87 15.50
CA ALA A 29 10.43 6.86 16.39
C ALA A 29 10.84 6.60 17.85
N GLY A 30 10.58 7.56 18.73
CA GLY A 30 10.65 7.36 20.18
C GLY A 30 11.57 8.30 20.92
N VAL A 31 11.91 7.94 22.16
CA VAL A 31 12.44 8.91 23.14
C VAL A 31 13.89 9.32 22.85
N PRO A 32 14.32 10.52 23.29
CA PRO A 32 15.73 10.93 23.20
C PRO A 32 16.69 9.91 23.82
N LYS A 33 17.83 9.68 23.17
CA LYS A 33 18.88 8.72 23.58
C LYS A 33 18.41 7.26 23.79
N ALA A 34 17.33 6.85 23.13
CA ALA A 34 16.89 5.46 23.10
C ALA A 34 17.71 4.53 22.16
N GLY A 35 18.74 5.04 21.48
CA GLY A 35 19.55 4.24 20.54
C GLY A 35 19.08 4.25 19.08
N LYS A 36 18.10 5.10 18.72
CA LYS A 36 17.53 5.22 17.36
C LYS A 36 18.57 5.31 16.25
N THR A 37 19.37 6.38 16.24
CA THR A 37 20.36 6.64 15.19
C THR A 37 21.39 5.51 15.08
N THR A 38 21.81 4.94 16.21
CA THR A 38 22.75 3.82 16.25
C THR A 38 22.15 2.58 15.60
N THR A 39 20.96 2.15 16.03
CA THR A 39 20.30 0.96 15.48
C THR A 39 19.94 1.16 14.01
N LEU A 40 19.36 2.31 13.65
CA LEU A 40 19.05 2.70 12.27
C LEU A 40 20.28 2.54 11.36
N GLY A 41 21.44 3.06 11.76
CA GLY A 41 22.67 2.96 10.97
C GLY A 41 23.13 1.51 10.78
N GLN A 42 22.98 0.65 11.80
CA GLN A 42 23.29 -0.78 11.68
C GLN A 42 22.33 -1.50 10.72
N ILE A 43 21.03 -1.23 10.82
CA ILE A 43 20.00 -1.81 9.92
C ILE A 43 20.25 -1.37 8.48
N GLN A 44 20.50 -0.07 8.26
CA GLN A 44 20.80 0.46 6.93
C GLN A 44 22.03 -0.25 6.32
N ALA A 45 23.13 -0.33 7.06
CA ALA A 45 24.36 -0.97 6.58
C ALA A 45 24.14 -2.46 6.29
N PHE A 46 23.42 -3.17 7.16
CA PHE A 46 23.11 -4.58 6.99
C PHE A 46 22.28 -4.85 5.73
N LEU A 47 21.16 -4.14 5.55
CA LEU A 47 20.27 -4.33 4.40
C LEU A 47 20.95 -3.96 3.08
N LYS A 48 21.74 -2.88 3.04
CA LYS A 48 22.55 -2.52 1.86
C LYS A 48 23.52 -3.63 1.47
N ARG A 49 24.27 -4.18 2.44
CA ARG A 49 25.22 -5.29 2.20
C ARG A 49 24.52 -6.59 1.80
N CYS A 50 23.23 -6.74 2.12
CA CYS A 50 22.42 -7.87 1.68
C CYS A 50 21.80 -7.67 0.27
N GLY A 51 21.96 -6.50 -0.34
CA GLY A 51 21.61 -6.26 -1.74
C GLY A 51 20.33 -5.44 -1.96
N PHE A 52 19.72 -4.91 -0.89
CA PHE A 52 18.63 -3.92 -0.99
C PHE A 52 19.17 -2.53 -1.33
N ARG A 53 18.42 -1.77 -2.13
CA ARG A 53 18.58 -0.32 -2.29
C ARG A 53 17.93 0.35 -1.09
N VAL A 54 18.74 0.93 -0.20
CA VAL A 54 18.25 1.54 1.05
C VAL A 54 18.54 3.04 1.08
N SER A 55 17.50 3.83 1.28
CA SER A 55 17.58 5.28 1.47
C SER A 55 17.16 5.65 2.89
N VAL A 56 17.73 6.73 3.43
CA VAL A 56 17.39 7.26 4.76
C VAL A 56 16.92 8.70 4.61
N VAL A 57 15.71 8.98 5.11
CA VAL A 57 15.25 10.35 5.34
C VAL A 57 15.72 10.76 6.73
N VAL A 58 16.80 11.53 6.77
CA VAL A 58 17.40 12.03 8.02
C VAL A 58 16.52 13.12 8.62
N GLU A 59 16.38 13.14 9.96
CA GLU A 59 15.66 14.21 10.65
C GLU A 59 16.22 15.59 10.27
N ARG A 60 15.34 16.57 10.10
CA ARG A 60 15.72 17.94 9.70
C ARG A 60 15.70 18.93 10.86
N ALA A 61 15.63 18.44 12.11
CA ALA A 61 15.56 19.27 13.31
C ALA A 61 16.78 20.20 13.49
N SER A 62 17.97 19.75 13.07
CA SER A 62 19.22 20.53 13.17
C SER A 62 19.34 21.65 12.13
N VAL A 63 18.68 21.51 10.99
CA VAL A 63 18.72 22.45 9.86
C VAL A 63 17.40 23.22 9.68
N CYS A 64 16.47 23.05 10.61
CA CYS A 64 15.18 23.74 10.59
C CYS A 64 15.40 25.27 10.73
N PRO A 65 14.84 26.09 9.84
CA PRO A 65 15.03 27.55 9.87
C PRO A 65 14.30 28.22 11.05
N ILE A 66 13.35 27.53 11.68
CA ILE A 66 12.60 28.04 12.83
C ILE A 66 13.49 28.00 14.07
N ARG A 67 13.90 29.18 14.53
CA ARG A 67 14.83 29.35 15.67
C ARG A 67 14.26 28.84 16.99
N ASP A 68 12.96 29.04 17.22
CA ASP A 68 12.31 28.57 18.44
C ASP A 68 11.87 27.10 18.32
N LYS A 69 12.69 26.20 18.85
CA LYS A 69 12.41 24.76 18.91
C LYS A 69 11.22 24.39 19.79
N LYS A 70 10.75 25.31 20.65
CA LYS A 70 9.59 25.09 21.52
C LYS A 70 8.28 25.39 20.79
N HIS A 71 8.32 26.19 19.73
CA HIS A 71 7.13 26.56 18.96
C HIS A 71 6.61 25.37 18.13
N ALA A 72 5.29 25.19 18.04
CA ALA A 72 4.69 24.07 17.32
C ALA A 72 5.10 24.03 15.83
N ASN A 73 5.22 25.18 15.18
CA ASN A 73 5.69 25.31 13.79
C ASN A 73 7.03 24.63 13.53
N PHE A 74 7.94 24.55 14.51
CA PHE A 74 9.19 23.80 14.37
C PHE A 74 8.90 22.34 14.03
N ASN A 75 8.01 21.70 14.80
CA ASN A 75 7.64 20.30 14.58
C ASN A 75 6.87 20.16 13.27
N ILE A 76 5.90 21.05 12.99
CA ILE A 76 5.14 21.03 11.73
C ILE A 76 6.06 21.10 10.52
N TRP A 77 7.03 22.02 10.52
CA TRP A 77 7.99 22.16 9.42
C TRP A 77 8.83 20.89 9.24
N THR A 78 9.35 20.32 10.33
CA THR A 78 10.11 19.06 10.25
C THR A 78 9.25 17.91 9.72
N THR A 79 7.99 17.81 10.15
CA THR A 79 7.05 16.80 9.67
C THR A 79 6.72 16.96 8.19
N CYS A 80 6.42 18.18 7.74
CA CYS A 80 6.14 18.46 6.33
C CYS A 80 7.36 18.17 5.43
N THR A 81 8.57 18.43 5.92
CA THR A 81 9.80 18.10 5.18
C THR A 81 9.99 16.59 5.06
N THR A 82 9.75 15.83 6.13
CA THR A 82 9.77 14.36 6.08
C THR A 82 8.65 13.82 5.18
N LEU A 83 7.45 14.39 5.24
CA LEU A 83 6.33 14.01 4.39
C LEU A 83 6.66 14.23 2.90
N SER A 84 7.24 15.37 2.54
CA SER A 84 7.71 15.63 1.16
C SER A 84 8.65 14.52 0.68
N LYS A 85 9.64 14.15 1.51
CA LYS A 85 10.60 13.09 1.16
C LYS A 85 9.96 11.71 1.13
N LEU A 86 9.00 11.42 2.01
CA LEU A 86 8.22 10.19 1.95
C LEU A 86 7.49 10.09 0.60
N LEU A 87 6.78 11.13 0.18
CA LEU A 87 6.04 11.14 -1.09
C LEU A 87 6.96 11.01 -2.30
N GLU A 88 8.09 11.74 -2.32
CA GLU A 88 9.10 11.65 -3.40
C GLU A 88 9.71 10.25 -3.58
N ASN A 89 9.85 9.48 -2.51
CA ASN A 89 10.51 8.16 -2.50
C ASN A 89 9.51 6.98 -2.52
N THR A 90 8.21 7.25 -2.57
CA THR A 90 7.16 6.22 -2.54
C THR A 90 6.10 6.46 -3.61
N GLN A 91 6.56 6.90 -4.79
CA GLN A 91 5.71 7.06 -5.97
C GLN A 91 5.17 5.70 -6.44
N SER A 92 4.06 5.72 -7.18
CA SER A 92 3.37 4.53 -7.65
C SER A 92 2.96 4.72 -9.10
N PRO A 93 3.56 3.98 -10.05
CA PRO A 93 4.56 2.93 -9.86
C PRO A 93 5.93 3.47 -9.36
N PRO A 94 6.74 2.66 -8.65
CA PRO A 94 8.09 3.08 -8.23
C PRO A 94 9.02 3.30 -9.43
N ARG A 95 9.92 4.27 -9.32
CA ARG A 95 10.96 4.55 -10.33
C ARG A 95 12.12 3.55 -10.24
N PRO A 96 12.89 3.36 -11.33
CA PRO A 96 14.06 2.45 -11.34
C PRO A 96 15.15 2.78 -10.33
N ASP A 97 15.18 4.00 -9.77
CA ASP A 97 16.13 4.47 -8.75
C ASP A 97 15.50 4.62 -7.36
N ASP A 98 14.17 4.47 -7.23
CA ASP A 98 13.50 4.51 -5.94
C ASP A 98 13.99 3.38 -5.02
N PRO A 99 14.05 3.61 -3.70
CA PRO A 99 14.59 2.63 -2.77
C PRO A 99 13.68 1.40 -2.64
N ASP A 100 14.30 0.24 -2.42
CA ASP A 100 13.58 -0.97 -1.99
C ASP A 100 13.11 -0.80 -0.53
N VAL A 101 13.97 -0.19 0.31
CA VAL A 101 13.69 0.11 1.71
C VAL A 101 13.96 1.58 1.99
N LEU A 102 12.94 2.31 2.43
CA LEU A 102 13.07 3.69 2.89
C LEU A 102 13.04 3.70 4.43
N ILE A 103 14.08 4.22 5.06
CA ILE A 103 14.12 4.36 6.50
C ILE A 103 13.88 5.83 6.87
N LEU A 104 12.93 6.09 7.76
CA LEU A 104 12.66 7.43 8.29
C LEU A 104 13.33 7.57 9.66
N ASP A 105 14.31 8.46 9.79
CA ASP A 105 14.80 8.91 11.10
C ASP A 105 13.83 9.96 11.63
N ARG A 106 12.80 9.47 12.35
CA ARG A 106 11.55 10.15 12.70
C ARG A 106 10.64 10.43 11.51
N GLY A 107 9.38 10.03 11.63
CA GLY A 107 8.36 10.19 10.60
C GLY A 107 7.07 10.79 11.12
N LEU A 108 5.96 10.35 10.51
CA LEU A 108 4.64 10.87 10.84
C LEU A 108 4.23 10.46 12.26
N PHE A 109 4.54 9.22 12.67
CA PHE A 109 4.19 8.75 14.01
C PHE A 109 4.98 9.51 15.12
N ASP A 110 6.29 9.71 14.96
CA ASP A 110 7.09 10.49 15.94
C ASP A 110 6.55 11.92 16.05
N SER A 111 6.19 12.51 14.92
CA SER A 111 5.60 13.85 14.85
C SER A 111 4.28 13.97 15.62
N LEU A 112 3.39 12.98 15.47
CA LEU A 112 2.13 12.90 16.22
C LEU A 112 2.38 12.84 17.74
N CYS A 113 3.45 12.15 18.18
CA CYS A 113 3.84 12.10 19.59
C CYS A 113 4.29 13.48 20.09
N TRP A 114 5.17 14.16 19.36
CA TRP A 114 5.67 15.50 19.74
C TRP A 114 4.56 16.55 19.76
N LEU A 115 3.69 16.58 18.76
CA LEU A 115 2.58 17.53 18.69
C LEU A 115 1.56 17.30 19.82
N THR A 116 1.31 16.04 20.18
CA THR A 116 0.49 15.70 21.35
C THR A 116 1.13 16.23 22.65
N MET A 117 2.46 16.14 22.77
CA MET A 117 3.18 16.71 23.90
C MET A 117 3.08 18.25 23.92
N MET A 118 3.14 18.92 22.77
CA MET A 118 3.01 20.39 22.70
C MET A 118 1.65 20.89 23.23
N VAL A 119 0.57 20.13 23.02
CA VAL A 119 -0.73 20.44 23.64
C VAL A 119 -0.67 20.33 25.17
N ARG A 120 -0.02 19.28 25.70
CA ARG A 120 0.16 19.12 27.16
C ARG A 120 0.97 20.27 27.78
N LEU A 121 1.87 20.87 27.00
CA LEU A 121 2.68 22.02 27.39
C LEU A 121 2.02 23.37 27.10
N SER A 122 0.75 23.40 26.67
CA SER A 122 0.02 24.61 26.27
C SER A 122 0.70 25.42 25.14
N ARG A 123 1.47 24.74 24.28
CA ARG A 123 2.15 25.33 23.11
C ARG A 123 1.43 25.10 21.78
N LEU A 124 0.34 24.34 21.82
CA LEU A 124 -0.54 24.06 20.70
C LEU A 124 -1.97 23.90 21.22
N ARG A 125 -2.96 24.46 20.52
CA ARG A 125 -4.37 24.29 20.90
C ARG A 125 -4.84 22.89 20.52
N ARG A 126 -5.78 22.34 21.30
CA ARG A 126 -6.38 21.03 21.02
C ARG A 126 -7.05 20.97 19.64
N GLU A 127 -7.66 22.07 19.20
CA GLU A 127 -8.34 22.14 17.91
C GLU A 127 -7.36 22.09 16.74
N ASP A 128 -6.26 22.82 16.83
CA ASP A 128 -5.18 22.77 15.83
C ASP A 128 -4.59 21.36 15.74
N LEU A 129 -4.36 20.71 16.89
CA LEU A 129 -3.90 19.32 16.92
C LEU A 129 -4.90 18.38 16.22
N ARG A 130 -6.23 18.61 16.34
CA ARG A 130 -7.21 17.79 15.61
C ARG A 130 -7.02 17.93 14.09
N ALA A 131 -6.90 19.15 13.58
CA ALA A 131 -6.69 19.40 12.16
C ALA A 131 -5.37 18.78 11.66
N ILE A 132 -4.27 19.00 12.39
CA ILE A 132 -2.96 18.46 12.04
C ILE A 132 -2.98 16.92 12.08
N ASN A 133 -3.62 16.33 13.09
CA ASN A 133 -3.74 14.88 13.17
C ASN A 133 -4.54 14.32 11.99
N SER A 134 -5.64 14.94 11.58
CA SER A 134 -6.40 14.52 10.40
C SER A 134 -5.55 14.58 9.13
N PHE A 135 -4.78 15.66 8.96
CA PHE A 135 -3.86 15.83 7.83
C PHE A 135 -2.75 14.76 7.81
N LEU A 136 -2.03 14.57 8.91
CA LEU A 136 -0.92 13.59 8.97
C LEU A 136 -1.40 12.13 8.94
N ARG A 137 -2.68 11.88 9.20
CA ARG A 137 -3.30 10.54 9.21
C ARG A 137 -4.16 10.26 7.99
N LEU A 138 -4.05 11.07 6.92
CA LEU A 138 -4.63 10.71 5.64
C LEU A 138 -4.23 9.28 5.28
N ASP A 139 -5.23 8.48 4.90
CA ASP A 139 -5.10 7.02 4.78
C ASP A 139 -4.00 6.63 3.78
N GLU A 140 -3.86 7.39 2.69
CA GLU A 140 -2.82 7.20 1.69
C GLU A 140 -1.41 7.31 2.28
N TRP A 141 -1.16 8.29 3.14
CA TRP A 141 0.18 8.55 3.69
C TRP A 141 0.53 7.60 4.82
N LYS A 142 -0.45 7.32 5.68
CA LYS A 142 -0.31 6.33 6.75
C LYS A 142 0.00 4.94 6.19
N LYS A 143 -0.73 4.51 5.14
CA LYS A 143 -0.52 3.19 4.50
C LYS A 143 0.81 3.05 3.78
N LYS A 144 1.50 4.16 3.48
CA LYS A 144 2.88 4.12 2.96
C LYS A 144 3.89 3.67 4.02
N ILE A 145 3.60 3.81 5.32
CA ILE A 145 4.51 3.38 6.41
C ILE A 145 4.27 1.90 6.74
N SER A 146 5.19 1.04 6.33
CA SER A 146 5.09 -0.42 6.52
C SER A 146 5.22 -0.84 7.99
N ALA A 147 6.10 -0.19 8.75
CA ALA A 147 6.25 -0.42 10.18
C ALA A 147 6.87 0.77 10.92
N VAL A 148 6.53 0.91 12.20
CA VAL A 148 7.11 1.90 13.11
C VAL A 148 7.85 1.19 14.24
N PHE A 149 9.15 1.44 14.36
CA PHE A 149 9.98 1.02 15.48
C PHE A 149 10.01 2.12 16.54
N VAL A 150 9.26 1.92 17.61
CA VAL A 150 9.17 2.87 18.73
C VAL A 150 10.22 2.50 19.78
N MET A 151 11.37 3.15 19.71
CA MET A 151 12.47 2.92 20.63
C MET A 151 12.26 3.70 21.93
N VAL A 152 12.17 2.97 23.04
CA VAL A 152 11.97 3.53 24.37
C VAL A 152 13.17 3.23 25.27
N ALA A 153 13.40 4.13 26.23
CA ALA A 153 14.39 4.00 27.28
C ALA A 153 13.87 4.69 28.54
N SER A 154 14.30 4.23 29.71
CA SER A 154 14.01 4.91 30.97
C SER A 154 14.70 6.29 31.00
N PRO A 155 14.11 7.29 31.69
CA PRO A 155 14.76 8.60 31.84
C PRO A 155 16.19 8.49 32.39
N LYS A 156 16.41 7.58 33.33
CA LYS A 156 17.73 7.29 33.90
C LYS A 156 18.73 6.83 32.83
N ASP A 157 18.38 5.85 32.02
CA ASP A 157 19.29 5.33 30.99
C ASP A 157 19.51 6.34 29.86
N SER A 158 18.49 7.10 29.46
CA SER A 158 18.64 8.20 28.50
C SER A 158 19.61 9.27 29.00
N LEU A 159 19.51 9.68 30.28
CA LEU A 159 20.44 10.64 30.88
C LEU A 159 21.85 10.08 31.02
N MET A 160 22.00 8.81 31.38
CA MET A 160 23.31 8.14 31.40
C MET A 160 23.96 8.15 30.02
N ARG A 161 23.19 7.89 28.95
CA ARG A 161 23.66 7.92 27.56
C ARG A 161 23.96 9.34 27.05
N GLU A 162 23.27 10.36 27.56
CA GLU A 162 23.53 11.78 27.23
C GLU A 162 24.90 12.24 27.75
N ARG A 163 25.28 11.82 28.97
CA ARG A 163 26.57 12.20 29.58
C ARG A 163 27.77 11.89 28.67
N GLY A 164 27.64 10.88 27.81
CA GLY A 164 28.66 10.50 26.85
C GLY A 164 30.01 10.22 27.53
N TYR A 165 31.10 10.46 26.80
CA TYR A 165 32.47 10.33 27.31
C TYR A 165 33.03 11.64 27.87
N LEU A 166 32.39 12.77 27.58
CA LEU A 166 32.82 14.13 27.97
C LEU A 166 31.66 14.86 28.67
N PRO A 167 31.42 14.61 29.96
CA PRO A 167 30.28 15.17 30.66
C PRO A 167 30.45 16.67 30.92
N VAL A 168 29.41 17.45 30.64
CA VAL A 168 29.31 18.86 31.01
C VAL A 168 28.47 18.99 32.27
N THR A 169 29.03 19.53 33.34
CA THR A 169 28.33 19.77 34.61
C THR A 169 27.62 21.13 34.59
N GLY A 170 26.42 21.21 35.17
CA GLY A 170 25.69 22.48 35.38
C GLY A 170 24.77 22.97 34.25
N ALA A 171 24.79 22.36 33.06
CA ALA A 171 23.90 22.70 31.95
C ALA A 171 22.85 21.60 31.70
N ALA A 172 21.65 21.75 32.27
CA ALA A 172 20.53 20.85 31.95
C ALA A 172 19.89 21.25 30.61
N GLY A 173 19.71 20.28 29.72
CA GLY A 173 19.03 20.50 28.43
C GLY A 173 17.53 20.74 28.61
N SER A 174 16.93 21.50 27.70
CA SER A 174 15.48 21.77 27.70
C SER A 174 14.61 20.52 27.53
N ILE A 175 15.15 19.46 26.93
CA ILE A 175 14.50 18.15 26.74
C ILE A 175 15.16 17.08 27.63
N MET A 176 16.48 17.15 27.81
CA MET A 176 17.27 16.14 28.54
C MET A 176 17.25 16.40 30.05
N ASN A 177 16.07 16.29 30.66
CA ASN A 177 15.85 16.30 32.11
C ASN A 177 14.85 15.19 32.51
N PRO A 178 14.87 14.71 33.76
CA PRO A 178 14.06 13.56 34.19
C PRO A 178 12.56 13.73 33.93
N GLU A 179 12.01 14.90 34.25
CA GLU A 179 10.58 15.19 34.19
C GLU A 179 10.07 15.19 32.74
N VAL A 180 10.78 15.89 31.84
CA VAL A 180 10.43 15.93 30.42
C VAL A 180 10.63 14.56 29.77
N LEU A 181 11.71 13.84 30.09
CA LEU A 181 11.94 12.50 29.54
C LEU A 181 10.85 11.50 29.97
N ASP A 182 10.42 11.54 31.23
CA ASP A 182 9.30 10.73 31.71
C ASP A 182 8.00 11.09 30.99
N GLN A 183 7.73 12.39 30.80
CA GLN A 183 6.57 12.84 30.05
C GLN A 183 6.60 12.42 28.58
N VAL A 184 7.75 12.52 27.92
CA VAL A 184 7.95 12.04 26.53
C VAL A 184 7.70 10.53 26.47
N LEU A 185 8.30 9.75 27.38
CA LEU A 185 8.13 8.30 27.43
C LEU A 185 6.66 7.88 27.60
N LYS A 186 5.94 8.51 28.56
CA LYS A 186 4.51 8.28 28.77
C LYS A 186 3.71 8.62 27.53
N THR A 187 3.94 9.81 26.95
CA THR A 187 3.24 10.26 25.74
C THR A 187 3.47 9.31 24.56
N THR A 188 4.71 8.87 24.33
CA THR A 188 5.04 7.92 23.27
C THR A 188 4.35 6.57 23.47
N ARG A 189 4.32 6.03 24.70
CA ARG A 189 3.61 4.77 25.01
C ARG A 189 2.09 4.90 24.83
N ASP A 190 1.50 5.99 25.31
CA ASP A 190 0.08 6.28 25.14
C ASP A 190 -0.30 6.35 23.65
N MET A 191 0.50 7.07 22.85
CA MET A 191 0.29 7.21 21.42
C MET A 191 0.49 5.90 20.67
N ALA A 192 1.49 5.10 21.06
CA ALA A 192 1.70 3.77 20.50
C ALA A 192 0.46 2.88 20.69
N LYS A 193 -0.11 2.90 21.91
CA LYS A 193 -1.32 2.13 22.22
C LYS A 193 -2.55 2.66 21.49
N ARG A 194 -2.68 3.98 21.37
CA ARG A 194 -3.80 4.64 20.69
C ARG A 194 -3.81 4.40 19.18
N LEU A 195 -2.64 4.36 18.55
CA LEU A 195 -2.49 4.29 17.09
C LEU A 195 -2.12 2.89 16.58
N GLN A 196 -2.14 1.86 17.43
CA GLN A 196 -1.79 0.48 17.04
C GLN A 196 -2.69 -0.13 15.97
N SER A 197 -3.94 0.35 15.83
CA SER A 197 -4.86 -0.10 14.76
C SER A 197 -4.61 0.63 13.43
N GLU A 198 -3.78 1.67 13.45
CA GLU A 198 -3.51 2.55 12.32
C GLU A 198 -2.10 2.36 11.76
N PHE A 199 -1.14 2.10 12.65
CA PHE A 199 0.25 1.82 12.30
C PHE A 199 0.65 0.47 12.87
N ARG A 200 1.47 -0.28 12.12
CA ARG A 200 2.15 -1.47 12.64
C ARG A 200 3.29 -1.06 13.56
N ILE A 201 3.01 -0.98 14.86
CA ILE A 201 3.94 -0.44 15.86
C ILE A 201 4.66 -1.58 16.60
N ASN A 202 5.98 -1.51 16.61
CA ASN A 202 6.87 -2.40 17.35
C ASN A 202 7.61 -1.60 18.42
N ILE A 203 7.29 -1.82 19.70
CA ILE A 203 7.95 -1.12 20.81
C ILE A 203 9.24 -1.86 21.18
N ILE A 204 10.37 -1.15 21.12
CA ILE A 204 11.70 -1.67 21.43
C ILE A 204 12.20 -1.02 22.72
N ASP A 205 12.11 -1.73 23.84
CA ASP A 205 12.58 -1.23 25.13
C ASP A 205 14.06 -1.51 25.34
N THR A 206 14.88 -0.49 25.07
CA THR A 206 16.35 -0.54 25.20
C THR A 206 16.84 -0.37 26.64
N SER A 207 15.94 -0.26 27.61
CA SER A 207 16.22 -0.33 29.05
C SER A 207 15.86 -1.68 29.65
N SER A 208 15.21 -2.56 28.88
CA SER A 208 14.89 -3.92 29.32
C SER A 208 16.15 -4.73 29.63
N LYS A 209 16.04 -5.69 30.55
CA LYS A 209 17.16 -6.57 30.93
C LYS A 209 17.86 -7.24 29.74
N LYS A 210 17.10 -7.54 28.68
CA LYS A 210 17.60 -8.24 27.49
C LYS A 210 18.42 -7.33 26.56
N LEU A 211 18.03 -6.06 26.43
CA LEU A 211 18.57 -5.14 25.42
C LEU A 211 19.44 -4.02 25.99
N ARG A 212 19.36 -3.78 27.30
CA ARG A 212 20.11 -2.74 27.98
C ARG A 212 21.61 -2.88 27.71
N ASP A 213 22.21 -1.80 27.22
CA ASP A 213 23.63 -1.67 26.89
C ASP A 213 24.14 -2.75 25.91
N ASN A 214 23.23 -3.40 25.18
CA ASN A 214 23.53 -4.41 24.17
C ASN A 214 23.03 -3.94 22.80
N ALA A 215 23.86 -3.11 22.15
CA ALA A 215 23.56 -2.56 20.83
C ALA A 215 23.44 -3.63 19.75
N GLN A 216 24.23 -4.71 19.85
CA GLN A 216 24.15 -5.84 18.92
C GLN A 216 22.80 -6.55 19.03
N ALA A 217 22.39 -6.98 20.22
CA ALA A 217 21.11 -7.67 20.41
C ALA A 217 19.92 -6.77 20.01
N THR A 218 20.02 -5.45 20.25
CA THR A 218 19.01 -4.49 19.80
C THR A 218 18.93 -4.45 18.27
N ALA A 219 20.08 -4.36 17.58
CA ALA A 219 20.13 -4.33 16.12
C ALA A 219 19.65 -5.66 15.50
N GLU A 220 20.02 -6.80 16.08
CA GLU A 220 19.57 -8.12 15.62
C GLU A 220 18.05 -8.25 15.76
N HIS A 221 17.48 -7.86 16.91
CA HIS A 221 16.05 -7.91 17.13
C HIS A 221 15.26 -7.02 16.16
N VAL A 222 15.73 -5.79 15.94
CA VAL A 222 15.10 -4.88 14.98
C VAL A 222 15.26 -5.39 13.54
N ALA A 223 16.40 -5.99 13.20
CA ALA A 223 16.63 -6.58 11.89
C ALA A 223 15.67 -7.73 11.63
N ASP A 224 15.44 -8.61 12.62
CA ASP A 224 14.52 -9.73 12.46
C ASP A 224 13.09 -9.24 12.19
N ILE A 225 12.61 -8.26 12.96
CA ILE A 225 11.29 -7.64 12.72
C ILE A 225 11.24 -6.95 11.35
N ALA A 226 12.29 -6.24 10.95
CA ALA A 226 12.34 -5.59 9.65
C ALA A 226 12.27 -6.60 8.49
N LEU A 227 12.96 -7.74 8.62
CA LEU A 227 12.89 -8.82 7.64
C LEU A 227 11.51 -9.49 7.61
N ASP A 228 10.84 -9.65 8.76
CA ASP A 228 9.45 -10.12 8.82
C ASP A 228 8.51 -9.18 8.06
N VAL A 229 8.63 -7.86 8.27
CA VAL A 229 7.85 -6.85 7.54
C VAL A 229 8.09 -6.92 6.03
N ILE A 230 9.36 -7.04 5.61
CA ILE A 230 9.72 -7.16 4.19
C ILE A 230 9.11 -8.44 3.58
N GLU A 231 9.24 -9.57 4.28
CA GLU A 231 8.73 -10.85 3.82
C GLU A 231 7.21 -10.87 3.70
N GLU A 232 6.50 -10.32 4.68
CA GLU A 232 5.05 -10.18 4.63
C GLU A 232 4.59 -9.26 3.49
N GLN A 233 5.29 -8.15 3.22
CA GLN A 233 4.95 -7.25 2.12
C GLN A 233 5.19 -7.90 0.74
N LEU A 234 6.19 -8.76 0.64
CA LEU A 234 6.46 -9.58 -0.55
C LEU A 234 5.47 -10.74 -0.71
N ARG A 235 4.87 -11.19 0.38
CA ARG A 235 3.83 -12.22 0.36
C ARG A 235 2.53 -11.61 -0.18
N GLU A 236 2.29 -11.79 -1.47
CA GLU A 236 1.02 -11.40 -2.10
C GLU A 236 -0.07 -12.42 -1.74
N ASP A 237 -0.69 -12.26 -0.56
CA ASP A 237 -1.84 -13.07 -0.16
C ASP A 237 -3.13 -12.53 -0.80
N ILE A 238 -3.81 -13.37 -1.57
CA ILE A 238 -4.99 -13.00 -2.37
C ILE A 238 -6.25 -13.76 -1.95
N LEU A 239 -7.41 -13.12 -2.12
CA LEU A 239 -8.71 -13.69 -1.78
C LEU A 239 -9.11 -14.79 -2.76
N CYS A 240 -9.31 -15.99 -2.24
CA CYS A 240 -9.76 -17.15 -3.02
C CYS A 240 -10.86 -17.93 -2.29
N ILE A 241 -11.63 -18.71 -3.06
CA ILE A 241 -12.64 -19.64 -2.57
C ILE A 241 -12.57 -20.99 -3.30
N PRO A 242 -13.13 -22.06 -2.72
CA PRO A 242 -13.28 -23.33 -3.44
C PRO A 242 -14.15 -23.18 -4.69
N LYS A 243 -13.68 -23.72 -5.82
CA LYS A 243 -14.34 -23.67 -7.14
C LYS A 243 -15.78 -24.21 -7.12
N VAL A 244 -16.06 -25.19 -6.28
CA VAL A 244 -17.42 -25.75 -6.10
C VAL A 244 -18.42 -24.70 -5.61
N LYS A 245 -18.00 -23.75 -4.78
CA LYS A 245 -18.86 -22.69 -4.22
C LYS A 245 -19.22 -21.66 -5.29
N ILE A 246 -18.24 -21.18 -6.04
CA ILE A 246 -18.50 -20.21 -7.12
C ILE A 246 -19.30 -20.83 -8.26
N ALA A 247 -19.00 -22.08 -8.63
CA ALA A 247 -19.72 -22.80 -9.68
C ALA A 247 -21.21 -22.99 -9.35
N SER A 248 -21.53 -23.19 -8.07
CA SER A 248 -22.90 -23.24 -7.57
C SER A 248 -23.59 -21.87 -7.67
N ALA A 249 -22.91 -20.80 -7.24
CA ALA A 249 -23.44 -19.44 -7.30
C ALA A 249 -23.83 -19.01 -8.73
N PHE A 250 -23.04 -19.39 -9.73
CA PHE A 250 -23.32 -19.10 -11.14
C PHE A 250 -24.34 -20.05 -11.79
N SER A 251 -24.64 -21.22 -11.21
CA SER A 251 -25.66 -22.15 -11.73
C SER A 251 -25.55 -22.44 -13.24
N ARG A 252 -24.32 -22.64 -13.73
CA ARG A 252 -23.94 -22.83 -15.16
C ARG A 252 -24.02 -21.58 -16.06
N LYS A 253 -24.51 -20.43 -15.58
CA LYS A 253 -24.42 -19.16 -16.30
C LYS A 253 -22.97 -18.68 -16.37
N VAL A 254 -22.65 -17.91 -17.42
CA VAL A 254 -21.36 -17.21 -17.55
C VAL A 254 -21.41 -15.85 -16.84
N CYS A 255 -22.55 -15.16 -16.95
CA CYS A 255 -22.75 -13.82 -16.40
C CYS A 255 -23.93 -13.79 -15.43
N LEU A 256 -23.81 -13.00 -14.38
CA LEU A 256 -24.89 -12.68 -13.43
C LEU A 256 -25.07 -11.16 -13.39
N LYS A 257 -26.32 -10.70 -13.38
CA LYS A 257 -26.68 -9.28 -13.20
C LYS A 257 -26.59 -8.89 -11.72
N THR A 258 -26.60 -7.59 -11.43
CA THR A 258 -26.47 -6.99 -10.09
C THR A 258 -27.19 -7.76 -8.96
N LEU A 259 -28.48 -8.10 -9.12
CA LEU A 259 -29.25 -8.79 -8.09
C LEU A 259 -28.70 -10.19 -7.78
N GLU A 260 -28.31 -10.96 -8.80
CA GLU A 260 -27.77 -12.30 -8.64
C GLU A 260 -26.31 -12.29 -8.18
N THR A 261 -25.53 -11.27 -8.55
CA THR A 261 -24.13 -11.09 -8.11
C THR A 261 -24.01 -10.94 -6.60
N SER A 262 -25.06 -10.52 -5.89
CA SER A 262 -25.09 -10.54 -4.43
C SER A 262 -24.80 -11.93 -3.84
N LYS A 263 -25.16 -13.02 -4.54
CA LYS A 263 -24.82 -14.40 -4.16
C LYS A 263 -23.31 -14.66 -4.24
N VAL A 264 -22.66 -14.16 -5.29
CA VAL A 264 -21.21 -14.27 -5.49
C VAL A 264 -20.45 -13.52 -4.39
N LEU A 265 -20.86 -12.29 -4.09
CA LEU A 265 -20.27 -11.49 -3.01
C LEU A 265 -20.43 -12.20 -1.65
N LYS A 266 -21.62 -12.74 -1.36
CA LYS A 266 -21.84 -13.56 -0.16
C LYS A 266 -20.97 -14.81 -0.12
N CYS A 267 -20.77 -15.50 -1.24
CA CYS A 267 -19.87 -16.66 -1.29
C CYS A 267 -18.42 -16.28 -0.95
N PHE A 268 -17.89 -15.19 -1.50
CA PHE A 268 -16.56 -14.71 -1.12
C PHE A 268 -16.50 -14.26 0.33
N GLN A 269 -17.58 -13.71 0.87
CA GLN A 269 -17.64 -13.31 2.27
C GLN A 269 -17.65 -14.51 3.23
N GLU A 270 -18.39 -15.57 2.90
CA GLU A 270 -18.59 -16.73 3.78
C GLU A 270 -17.46 -17.76 3.67
N PHE A 271 -16.92 -17.95 2.46
CA PHE A 271 -15.94 -19.01 2.18
C PHE A 271 -14.56 -18.46 1.79
N GLY A 272 -14.41 -17.14 1.73
CA GLY A 272 -13.18 -16.45 1.36
C GLY A 272 -12.05 -16.69 2.34
N ARG A 273 -10.86 -16.93 1.80
CA ARG A 273 -9.61 -16.96 2.56
C ARG A 273 -8.50 -16.28 1.76
N PHE A 274 -7.55 -15.69 2.48
CA PHE A 274 -6.34 -15.14 1.89
C PHE A 274 -5.23 -16.19 1.91
N GLN A 275 -4.62 -16.44 0.76
CA GLN A 275 -3.53 -17.42 0.59
C GLN A 275 -2.48 -16.88 -0.38
N PRO A 276 -1.22 -17.37 -0.31
CA PRO A 276 -0.16 -16.90 -1.19
C PRO A 276 -0.54 -17.07 -2.66
N ARG A 277 -0.44 -15.99 -3.45
CA ARG A 277 -0.81 -15.97 -4.87
C ARG A 277 -0.14 -17.09 -5.67
N GLU A 278 1.14 -17.34 -5.44
CA GLU A 278 1.88 -18.40 -6.13
C GLU A 278 1.29 -19.81 -5.89
N GLU A 279 0.70 -20.05 -4.71
CA GLU A 279 0.04 -21.31 -4.38
C GLU A 279 -1.38 -21.35 -4.99
N VAL A 280 -2.12 -20.24 -4.88
CA VAL A 280 -3.48 -20.12 -5.41
C VAL A 280 -3.52 -20.22 -6.93
N GLU A 281 -2.56 -19.62 -7.64
CA GLU A 281 -2.49 -19.70 -9.11
C GLU A 281 -2.20 -21.13 -9.61
N LYS A 282 -1.50 -21.95 -8.81
CA LYS A 282 -1.21 -23.36 -9.11
C LYS A 282 -2.40 -24.30 -8.83
N ASP A 283 -3.28 -23.95 -7.88
CA ASP A 283 -4.42 -24.77 -7.51
C ASP A 283 -5.64 -24.55 -8.42
N ALA A 284 -5.96 -25.54 -9.26
CA ALA A 284 -7.11 -25.50 -10.16
C ALA A 284 -8.48 -25.61 -9.46
N ASN A 285 -8.50 -25.94 -8.16
CA ASN A 285 -9.70 -26.04 -7.34
C ASN A 285 -10.03 -24.74 -6.60
N LEU A 286 -9.21 -23.70 -6.76
CA LEU A 286 -9.46 -22.38 -6.20
C LEU A 286 -9.88 -21.39 -7.27
N VAL A 287 -10.74 -20.45 -6.88
CA VAL A 287 -11.16 -19.33 -7.70
C VAL A 287 -10.91 -18.02 -6.97
N GLN A 288 -10.25 -17.10 -7.67
CA GLN A 288 -9.78 -15.81 -7.18
C GLN A 288 -10.84 -14.74 -7.49
N ALA A 289 -11.07 -13.82 -6.55
CA ALA A 289 -11.90 -12.65 -6.80
C ALA A 289 -11.09 -11.60 -7.58
N ILE A 290 -11.63 -11.14 -8.72
CA ILE A 290 -11.04 -10.06 -9.52
C ILE A 290 -12.07 -8.95 -9.70
N PRO A 291 -12.06 -7.92 -8.85
CA PRO A 291 -12.83 -6.72 -9.09
C PRO A 291 -12.28 -6.04 -10.33
N VAL A 292 -13.16 -5.79 -11.29
CA VAL A 292 -12.83 -5.09 -12.53
C VAL A 292 -13.74 -3.88 -12.66
N VAL A 293 -13.18 -2.74 -13.06
CA VAL A 293 -13.92 -1.49 -13.20
C VAL A 293 -13.86 -1.05 -14.66
N ILE A 294 -15.05 -0.79 -15.21
CA ILE A 294 -15.22 -0.15 -16.50
C ILE A 294 -15.27 1.36 -16.26
N VAL A 295 -14.37 2.08 -16.90
CA VAL A 295 -14.30 3.54 -16.81
C VAL A 295 -15.05 4.16 -17.98
N ARG A 296 -16.02 5.00 -17.67
CA ARG A 296 -16.69 5.87 -18.64
C ARG A 296 -16.33 7.32 -18.44
N ASN A 297 -16.23 8.07 -19.53
CA ASN A 297 -16.21 9.53 -19.47
C ASN A 297 -17.63 10.08 -19.24
N ARG A 298 -17.77 11.40 -19.19
CA ARG A 298 -19.06 12.05 -18.99
C ARG A 298 -20.02 11.77 -20.15
N THR A 299 -19.54 11.78 -21.41
CA THR A 299 -20.40 11.48 -22.58
C THR A 299 -20.87 10.03 -22.64
N GLY A 300 -20.19 9.12 -21.94
CA GLY A 300 -20.55 7.71 -21.83
C GLY A 300 -19.71 6.77 -22.71
N ASP A 301 -18.66 7.27 -23.36
CA ASP A 301 -17.65 6.46 -24.03
C ASP A 301 -16.88 5.62 -23.00
N ILE A 302 -16.39 4.45 -23.42
CA ILE A 302 -15.71 3.48 -22.56
C ILE A 302 -14.20 3.56 -22.80
N LEU A 303 -13.43 3.53 -21.71
CA LEU A 303 -11.98 3.44 -21.78
C LEU A 303 -11.56 2.05 -22.28
N GLN A 304 -11.02 2.01 -23.50
CA GLN A 304 -10.35 0.85 -24.07
C GLN A 304 -8.85 0.96 -23.79
N LEU A 305 -8.27 -0.10 -23.25
CA LEU A 305 -6.90 -0.18 -22.78
C LEU A 305 -6.14 -1.25 -23.58
N ARG A 306 -4.89 -1.00 -23.95
CA ARG A 306 -3.96 -2.05 -24.39
C ARG A 306 -3.07 -2.45 -23.22
N ARG A 307 -3.16 -3.72 -22.77
CA ARG A 307 -2.37 -4.23 -21.64
C ARG A 307 -0.90 -4.38 -22.03
N ARG A 308 0.00 -4.01 -21.12
CA ARG A 308 1.45 -4.22 -21.22
C ARG A 308 1.93 -4.89 -19.95
N GLU A 309 1.95 -6.22 -20.00
CA GLU A 309 2.31 -7.06 -18.86
C GLU A 309 3.83 -7.19 -18.77
N ALA A 310 4.39 -7.32 -17.56
CA ALA A 310 5.83 -7.47 -17.35
C ALA A 310 6.41 -8.74 -18.01
N SER A 311 5.61 -9.79 -18.12
CA SER A 311 5.95 -11.00 -18.87
C SER A 311 5.24 -11.01 -20.23
N TYR A 312 6.00 -11.19 -21.30
CA TYR A 312 5.47 -11.39 -22.65
C TYR A 312 4.63 -12.66 -22.81
N THR A 313 4.81 -13.64 -21.91
CA THR A 313 4.01 -14.88 -21.90
C THR A 313 2.64 -14.71 -21.25
N ASN A 314 2.37 -13.57 -20.63
CA ASN A 314 1.07 -13.31 -20.02
C ASN A 314 0.00 -13.22 -21.14
N PRO A 315 -1.11 -13.98 -21.06
CA PRO A 315 -2.12 -14.02 -22.11
C PRO A 315 -2.86 -12.70 -22.32
N LEU A 316 -2.70 -11.71 -21.45
CA LEU A 316 -3.22 -10.36 -21.63
C LEU A 316 -2.22 -9.42 -22.29
N HIS A 317 -0.93 -9.77 -22.39
CA HIS A 317 0.07 -8.90 -22.99
C HIS A 317 -0.34 -8.49 -24.41
N GLU A 318 -0.31 -7.18 -24.68
CA GLU A 318 -0.75 -6.52 -25.91
C GLU A 318 -2.23 -6.63 -26.29
N LYS A 319 -3.07 -7.31 -25.49
CA LYS A 319 -4.51 -7.39 -25.76
C LYS A 319 -5.22 -6.09 -25.45
N LEU A 320 -6.26 -5.82 -26.23
CA LEU A 320 -7.24 -4.78 -25.94
C LEU A 320 -8.25 -5.29 -24.91
N VAL A 321 -8.45 -4.52 -23.86
CA VAL A 321 -9.43 -4.75 -22.78
C VAL A 321 -10.22 -3.47 -22.51
N ILE A 322 -11.33 -3.56 -21.78
CA ILE A 322 -12.18 -2.40 -21.43
C ILE A 322 -12.31 -2.17 -19.93
N TRP A 323 -11.43 -2.79 -19.16
CA TRP A 323 -11.49 -2.81 -17.72
C TRP A 323 -10.09 -2.69 -17.13
N ALA A 324 -10.01 -2.09 -15.94
CA ALA A 324 -8.84 -2.09 -15.07
C ALA A 324 -9.20 -2.80 -13.77
N GLY A 325 -8.24 -3.52 -13.18
CA GLY A 325 -8.51 -4.37 -12.03
C GLY A 325 -7.50 -5.49 -11.82
N GLY A 326 -7.59 -6.14 -10.66
CA GLY A 326 -6.62 -7.13 -10.20
C GLY A 326 -7.09 -7.91 -9.00
N HIS A 327 -6.15 -8.56 -8.31
CA HIS A 327 -6.46 -9.45 -7.19
C HIS A 327 -6.82 -8.66 -5.94
N VAL A 328 -7.85 -9.13 -5.22
CA VAL A 328 -8.12 -8.65 -3.85
C VAL A 328 -7.02 -9.18 -2.94
N ARG A 329 -6.30 -8.28 -2.29
CA ARG A 329 -5.18 -8.61 -1.39
C ARG A 329 -5.59 -8.47 0.05
N SER A 330 -4.86 -9.12 0.96
CA SER A 330 -5.13 -9.01 2.41
C SER A 330 -5.06 -7.56 2.92
N GLU A 331 -4.26 -6.71 2.27
CA GLU A 331 -4.16 -5.27 2.56
C GLU A 331 -5.42 -4.45 2.20
N ASP A 332 -6.30 -5.00 1.35
CA ASP A 332 -7.63 -4.42 1.08
C ASP A 332 -8.61 -4.63 2.26
N GLY A 333 -8.22 -5.47 3.21
CA GLY A 333 -8.96 -5.80 4.42
C GLY A 333 -9.63 -7.17 4.35
N THR A 334 -10.18 -7.60 5.48
CA THR A 334 -10.86 -8.89 5.65
C THR A 334 -12.38 -8.77 5.74
N SER A 335 -12.90 -7.56 5.55
CA SER A 335 -14.33 -7.24 5.67
C SER A 335 -15.07 -7.40 4.34
N LYS A 336 -16.41 -7.22 4.37
CA LYS A 336 -17.29 -7.27 3.19
C LYS A 336 -16.85 -6.30 2.09
N GLU A 337 -16.18 -5.23 2.47
CA GLU A 337 -15.75 -4.14 1.60
C GLU A 337 -14.40 -4.39 0.93
N ALA A 338 -13.70 -5.50 1.22
CA ALA A 338 -12.38 -5.79 0.65
C ALA A 338 -12.37 -5.80 -0.89
N ILE A 339 -13.40 -6.41 -1.51
CA ILE A 339 -13.59 -6.44 -2.96
C ILE A 339 -13.75 -5.02 -3.52
N LEU A 340 -14.52 -4.16 -2.83
CA LEU A 340 -14.76 -2.79 -3.26
C LEU A 340 -13.51 -1.91 -3.10
N ARG A 341 -12.80 -2.04 -1.97
CA ARG A 341 -11.54 -1.33 -1.72
C ARG A 341 -10.45 -1.74 -2.71
N CYS A 342 -10.38 -3.02 -3.06
CA CYS A 342 -9.52 -3.51 -4.12
C CYS A 342 -9.85 -2.84 -5.45
N ALA A 343 -11.14 -2.73 -5.82
CA ALA A 343 -11.53 -2.06 -7.06
C ALA A 343 -11.06 -0.60 -7.13
N VAL A 344 -11.20 0.15 -6.02
CA VAL A 344 -10.70 1.53 -5.91
C VAL A 344 -9.17 1.58 -5.98
N ARG A 345 -8.48 0.71 -5.24
CA ARG A 345 -7.01 0.63 -5.22
C ARG A 345 -6.44 0.32 -6.59
N GLU A 346 -6.97 -0.68 -7.30
CA GLU A 346 -6.49 -1.07 -8.63
C GLU A 346 -6.71 0.06 -9.65
N ILE A 347 -7.82 0.82 -9.55
CA ILE A 347 -8.05 1.98 -10.42
C ILE A 347 -7.07 3.12 -10.13
N GLN A 348 -6.74 3.35 -8.86
CA GLN A 348 -5.71 4.30 -8.48
C GLN A 348 -4.33 3.85 -8.98
N GLU A 349 -3.97 2.58 -8.79
CA GLU A 349 -2.67 2.02 -9.20
C GLU A 349 -2.48 1.96 -10.73
N GLU A 350 -3.50 1.54 -11.48
CA GLU A 350 -3.40 1.36 -12.94
C GLU A 350 -3.68 2.64 -13.72
N LEU A 351 -4.60 3.50 -13.23
CA LEU A 351 -5.13 4.64 -13.97
C LEU A 351 -4.91 5.99 -13.27
N CYS A 352 -4.33 6.02 -12.06
CA CYS A 352 -4.14 7.26 -11.28
C CYS A 352 -5.46 8.02 -11.01
N LEU A 353 -6.60 7.32 -11.00
CA LEU A 353 -7.90 7.92 -10.71
C LEU A 353 -8.25 7.74 -9.24
N SER A 354 -8.43 8.86 -8.53
CA SER A 354 -8.91 8.87 -7.15
C SER A 354 -10.43 8.91 -7.15
N ILE A 355 -11.06 7.78 -6.82
CA ILE A 355 -12.51 7.62 -6.87
C ILE A 355 -13.07 7.25 -5.50
N GLU A 356 -14.24 7.80 -5.17
CA GLU A 356 -14.95 7.43 -3.95
C GLU A 356 -15.63 6.06 -4.13
N PRO A 357 -15.56 5.14 -3.14
CA PRO A 357 -16.12 3.80 -3.27
C PRO A 357 -17.62 3.76 -3.58
N ASP A 358 -18.41 4.73 -3.10
CA ASP A 358 -19.86 4.82 -3.32
C ASP A 358 -20.22 5.24 -4.77
N LYS A 359 -19.24 5.75 -5.53
CA LYS A 359 -19.40 6.06 -6.95
C LYS A 359 -19.22 4.84 -7.86
N LEU A 360 -18.76 3.71 -7.32
CA LEU A 360 -18.68 2.46 -8.07
C LEU A 360 -20.03 1.76 -8.11
N LYS A 361 -20.60 1.64 -9.31
CA LYS A 361 -21.86 0.94 -9.54
C LYS A 361 -21.59 -0.53 -9.86
N LEU A 362 -22.15 -1.45 -9.07
CA LEU A 362 -22.09 -2.88 -9.35
C LEU A 362 -22.97 -3.23 -10.58
N LEU A 363 -22.34 -3.69 -11.67
CA LEU A 363 -23.04 -4.14 -12.87
C LEU A 363 -23.38 -5.64 -12.81
N GLY A 364 -22.46 -6.45 -12.30
CA GLY A 364 -22.64 -7.89 -12.32
C GLY A 364 -21.37 -8.66 -12.00
N SER A 365 -21.32 -9.91 -12.44
CA SER A 365 -20.14 -10.77 -12.32
C SER A 365 -20.01 -11.72 -13.50
N VAL A 366 -18.77 -12.04 -13.88
CA VAL A 366 -18.44 -12.94 -15.00
C VAL A 366 -17.59 -14.09 -14.49
N TYR A 367 -17.95 -15.31 -14.85
CA TYR A 367 -17.18 -16.51 -14.54
C TYR A 367 -17.19 -17.50 -15.70
N VAL A 368 -16.03 -17.72 -16.31
CA VAL A 368 -15.86 -18.61 -17.46
C VAL A 368 -15.19 -19.90 -17.00
N ARG A 369 -15.91 -21.02 -17.07
CA ARG A 369 -15.47 -22.31 -16.47
C ARG A 369 -14.38 -23.04 -17.26
N LYS A 370 -14.21 -22.69 -18.54
CA LYS A 370 -13.20 -23.24 -19.45
C LYS A 370 -12.01 -22.28 -19.56
N GLY A 371 -10.82 -22.82 -19.82
CA GLY A 371 -9.58 -22.07 -19.96
C GLY A 371 -8.68 -22.13 -18.72
N GLU A 372 -7.37 -22.23 -18.96
CA GLU A 372 -6.35 -22.44 -17.92
C GLU A 372 -6.34 -21.34 -16.85
N ARG A 373 -6.49 -20.08 -17.28
CA ARG A 373 -6.51 -18.91 -16.40
C ARG A 373 -7.93 -18.49 -16.02
N THR A 374 -8.81 -18.31 -17.00
CA THR A 374 -10.18 -17.80 -16.80
C THR A 374 -11.00 -18.66 -15.84
N SER A 375 -10.80 -19.98 -15.81
CA SER A 375 -11.52 -20.89 -14.90
C SER A 375 -11.14 -20.78 -13.42
N LYS A 376 -10.02 -20.09 -13.14
CA LYS A 376 -9.49 -19.80 -11.80
C LYS A 376 -9.83 -18.40 -11.30
N HIS A 377 -10.58 -17.61 -12.06
CA HIS A 377 -10.91 -16.23 -11.70
C HIS A 377 -12.39 -15.94 -11.90
N ALA A 378 -13.00 -15.21 -10.97
CA ALA A 378 -14.34 -14.66 -11.11
C ALA A 378 -14.25 -13.13 -11.09
N ALA A 379 -14.71 -12.50 -12.17
CA ALA A 379 -14.77 -11.06 -12.28
C ALA A 379 -15.99 -10.51 -11.53
N ILE A 380 -15.79 -9.51 -10.68
CA ILE A 380 -16.85 -8.69 -10.08
C ILE A 380 -16.81 -7.35 -10.79
N VAL A 381 -17.84 -7.07 -11.59
CA VAL A 381 -17.83 -5.99 -12.56
C VAL A 381 -18.48 -4.75 -11.97
N TYR A 382 -17.70 -3.68 -11.86
CA TYR A 382 -18.15 -2.35 -11.50
C TYR A 382 -18.05 -1.39 -12.68
N GLU A 383 -18.82 -0.32 -12.62
CA GLU A 383 -18.73 0.83 -13.51
C GLU A 383 -18.45 2.08 -12.69
N TRP A 384 -17.51 2.90 -13.17
CA TRP A 384 -17.34 4.26 -12.73
C TRP A 384 -17.55 5.19 -13.91
N ARG A 385 -18.30 6.27 -13.69
CA ARG A 385 -18.51 7.33 -14.68
C ARG A 385 -17.88 8.62 -14.18
N ALA A 386 -16.99 9.18 -14.98
CA ALA A 386 -16.37 10.46 -14.70
C ALA A 386 -17.39 11.61 -14.79
N ASP A 387 -17.18 12.63 -13.96
CA ASP A 387 -17.96 13.86 -14.01
C ASP A 387 -17.52 14.79 -15.16
N THR A 388 -16.37 14.49 -15.80
CA THR A 388 -15.79 15.23 -16.93
C THR A 388 -15.23 14.29 -18.01
N ASP A 389 -15.14 14.79 -19.24
CA ASP A 389 -14.45 14.11 -20.35
C ASP A 389 -12.93 14.31 -20.33
N ASP A 390 -12.43 15.27 -19.53
CA ASP A 390 -11.00 15.56 -19.36
C ASP A 390 -10.21 14.43 -18.68
N VAL A 391 -10.91 13.40 -18.19
CA VAL A 391 -10.30 12.19 -17.63
C VAL A 391 -9.35 11.52 -18.62
N ALA A 392 -9.60 11.64 -19.93
CA ALA A 392 -8.71 11.13 -20.97
C ALA A 392 -7.32 11.79 -20.96
N VAL A 393 -7.27 13.11 -20.71
CA VAL A 393 -6.02 13.90 -20.67
C VAL A 393 -5.23 13.61 -19.40
N ALA A 394 -5.93 13.37 -18.28
CA ALA A 394 -5.29 12.94 -17.04
C ALA A 394 -4.56 11.58 -17.20
N LEU A 395 -5.16 10.65 -17.94
CA LEU A 395 -4.55 9.33 -18.23
C LEU A 395 -3.37 9.41 -19.20
N SER A 396 -3.34 10.39 -20.11
CA SER A 396 -2.20 10.62 -21.01
C SER A 396 -1.04 11.33 -20.32
N ASN A 397 -1.32 12.15 -19.30
CA ASN A 397 -0.36 13.03 -18.63
C ASN A 397 0.08 12.57 -17.23
N ALA A 398 -0.44 11.45 -16.73
CA ALA A 398 0.04 10.78 -15.52
C ALA A 398 1.48 10.27 -15.78
N GLU A 399 2.55 10.88 -15.29
CA GLU A 399 2.71 11.94 -14.29
C GLU A 399 3.88 12.85 -14.73
N PHE A 400 3.69 14.17 -14.83
CA PHE A 400 4.77 15.18 -14.93
C PHE A 400 6.00 14.82 -15.84
N PHE A 401 5.71 14.28 -17.03
CA PHE A 401 6.55 14.03 -18.24
C PHE A 401 7.25 12.67 -18.47
N GLU A 402 7.07 12.24 -19.74
CA GLU A 402 7.65 11.22 -20.64
C GLU A 402 8.16 9.84 -20.15
N ARG A 403 7.59 8.81 -20.79
CA ARG A 403 7.63 7.38 -20.45
C ARG A 403 8.88 6.67 -20.99
N ARG A 404 9.55 5.91 -20.12
CA ARG A 404 10.24 4.64 -20.45
C ARG A 404 9.84 3.56 -19.43
N GLY A 405 8.57 3.15 -19.48
CA GLY A 405 8.00 2.09 -18.63
C GLY A 405 6.73 1.50 -19.26
N ASN A 406 6.29 0.33 -18.79
CA ASN A 406 5.27 -0.57 -19.34
C ASN A 406 3.83 -0.02 -19.46
N SER A 407 3.64 1.25 -19.83
CA SER A 407 2.37 1.95 -19.72
C SER A 407 1.26 1.36 -20.59
N LEU A 408 0.07 1.19 -19.99
CA LEU A 408 -1.19 1.05 -20.72
C LEU A 408 -1.39 2.24 -21.67
N SER A 409 -1.73 1.98 -22.94
CA SER A 409 -2.26 3.02 -23.84
C SER A 409 -3.78 2.90 -23.82
N GLY A 410 -4.44 3.97 -23.35
CA GLY A 410 -5.89 4.04 -23.23
C GLY A 410 -6.49 5.05 -24.19
N ARG A 411 -7.67 4.74 -24.74
CA ARG A 411 -8.51 5.72 -25.45
C ARG A 411 -9.97 5.50 -25.10
N PHE A 412 -10.74 6.58 -25.04
CA PHE A 412 -12.19 6.46 -24.95
C PHE A 412 -12.76 6.13 -26.33
N VAL A 413 -13.64 5.13 -26.37
CA VAL A 413 -14.34 4.69 -27.58
C VAL A 413 -15.83 4.61 -27.32
N SER A 414 -16.61 5.02 -28.31
CA SER A 414 -18.07 4.87 -28.25
C SER A 414 -18.44 3.39 -28.20
N VAL A 415 -19.59 3.10 -27.57
CA VAL A 415 -20.12 1.74 -27.47
C VAL A 415 -20.24 1.09 -28.85
N ASN A 416 -20.74 1.83 -29.86
CA ASN A 416 -20.89 1.31 -31.22
C ASN A 416 -19.55 0.89 -31.85
N ASN A 417 -18.50 1.69 -31.68
CA ASN A 417 -17.16 1.34 -32.17
C ASN A 417 -16.61 0.12 -31.44
N LEU A 418 -16.86 0.01 -30.14
CA LEU A 418 -16.44 -1.13 -29.34
C LEU A 418 -17.15 -2.43 -29.76
N VAL A 419 -18.46 -2.39 -30.02
CA VAL A 419 -19.20 -3.53 -30.60
C VAL A 419 -18.57 -3.94 -31.92
N ARG A 420 -18.26 -2.96 -32.79
CA ARG A 420 -17.63 -3.21 -34.08
C ARG A 420 -16.23 -3.82 -33.96
N ASP A 421 -15.43 -3.36 -32.99
CA ASP A 421 -14.09 -3.89 -32.72
C ASP A 421 -14.16 -5.31 -32.14
N ILE A 422 -15.16 -5.64 -31.33
CA ILE A 422 -15.41 -7.02 -30.84
C ILE A 422 -15.85 -7.92 -32.01
N SER A 423 -16.87 -7.52 -32.78
CA SER A 423 -17.39 -8.32 -33.90
C SER A 423 -16.35 -8.50 -35.01
N GLY A 424 -15.44 -7.53 -35.17
CA GLY A 424 -14.30 -7.61 -36.09
C GLY A 424 -13.08 -8.34 -35.53
N GLY A 425 -13.16 -8.95 -34.33
CA GLY A 425 -12.08 -9.76 -33.75
C GLY A 425 -10.90 -8.97 -33.19
N LYS A 426 -10.98 -7.63 -33.06
CA LYS A 426 -9.88 -6.83 -32.49
C LYS A 426 -9.79 -6.91 -30.96
N VAL A 427 -10.94 -7.11 -30.31
CA VAL A 427 -11.03 -7.32 -28.86
C VAL A 427 -11.33 -8.80 -28.62
N GLU A 428 -10.27 -9.58 -28.47
CA GLU A 428 -10.35 -11.03 -28.27
C GLU A 428 -10.49 -11.45 -26.79
N GLU A 429 -10.28 -10.51 -25.86
CA GLU A 429 -10.31 -10.81 -24.43
C GLU A 429 -11.76 -11.11 -23.98
N VAL A 430 -11.94 -12.31 -23.41
CA VAL A 430 -13.26 -12.93 -23.19
C VAL A 430 -14.13 -12.11 -22.23
N TRP A 431 -13.58 -11.60 -21.12
CA TRP A 431 -14.37 -10.81 -20.17
C TRP A 431 -14.84 -9.51 -20.80
N SER A 432 -13.99 -8.83 -21.58
CA SER A 432 -14.38 -7.63 -22.32
C SER A 432 -15.56 -7.89 -23.24
N GLN A 433 -15.56 -9.02 -23.96
CA GLN A 433 -16.69 -9.41 -24.83
C GLN A 433 -17.96 -9.68 -24.03
N GLU A 434 -17.88 -10.50 -22.98
CA GLU A 434 -19.04 -10.86 -22.15
C GLU A 434 -19.61 -9.64 -21.41
N ILE A 435 -18.75 -8.75 -20.92
CA ILE A 435 -19.15 -7.51 -20.25
C ILE A 435 -19.92 -6.60 -21.21
N VAL A 436 -19.43 -6.40 -22.44
CA VAL A 436 -20.12 -5.53 -23.40
C VAL A 436 -21.47 -6.14 -23.79
N ARG A 437 -21.48 -7.42 -24.13
CA ARG A 437 -22.69 -8.16 -24.53
C ARG A 437 -23.76 -8.13 -23.45
N GLU A 438 -23.36 -8.37 -22.20
CA GLU A 438 -24.33 -8.56 -21.11
C GLU A 438 -24.62 -7.30 -20.32
N PHE A 439 -23.67 -6.39 -20.08
CA PHE A 439 -23.88 -5.28 -19.15
C PHE A 439 -23.94 -3.89 -19.81
N ILE A 440 -23.44 -3.75 -21.04
CA ILE A 440 -23.29 -2.44 -21.70
C ILE A 440 -24.33 -2.21 -22.77
N VAL A 441 -24.57 -3.19 -23.65
CA VAL A 441 -25.49 -3.06 -24.78
C VAL A 441 -26.90 -3.44 -24.37
N SER A 442 -27.89 -2.70 -24.88
CA SER A 442 -29.32 -2.89 -24.59
C SER A 442 -29.91 -4.12 -25.28
N ASP A 443 -29.39 -4.49 -26.45
CA ASP A 443 -29.77 -5.67 -27.23
C ASP A 443 -28.54 -6.58 -27.51
N PRO A 444 -28.42 -7.71 -26.80
CA PRO A 444 -27.30 -8.66 -26.96
C PRO A 444 -27.27 -9.36 -28.33
N SER A 445 -28.36 -9.32 -29.12
CA SER A 445 -28.46 -10.03 -30.41
C SER A 445 -27.53 -9.48 -31.50
N ALA A 446 -26.96 -8.29 -31.28
CA ALA A 446 -25.97 -7.67 -32.15
C ALA A 446 -24.57 -8.33 -32.11
N PHE A 447 -24.36 -9.36 -31.26
CA PHE A 447 -23.09 -10.06 -31.12
C PHE A 447 -23.10 -11.45 -31.78
N PRO A 448 -21.95 -11.93 -32.30
CA PRO A 448 -21.79 -13.33 -32.71
C PRO A 448 -22.13 -14.30 -31.57
N LEU A 449 -22.58 -15.52 -31.91
CA LEU A 449 -22.85 -16.61 -30.97
C LEU A 449 -21.66 -16.85 -30.01
N ARG A 450 -21.93 -17.24 -28.77
CA ARG A 450 -20.90 -17.54 -27.76
C ARG A 450 -19.94 -18.61 -28.30
N LEU A 451 -18.66 -18.28 -28.44
CA LEU A 451 -17.62 -19.21 -28.92
C LEU A 451 -17.29 -20.35 -27.92
N PHE A 452 -17.92 -20.38 -26.73
CA PHE A 452 -17.48 -21.21 -25.60
C PHE A 452 -18.57 -22.03 -24.89
N GLU A 453 -19.76 -22.21 -25.47
CA GLU A 453 -20.75 -23.16 -24.89
C GLU A 453 -20.17 -24.59 -24.75
#